data_AF-A0A2M7NIH6-F1
#
_entry.id   AF-A0A2M7NIH6-F1
#
_cell.length_a   1.000
_cell.length_b   1.000
_cell.length_c   1.000
_cell.angle_alpha   90.00
_cell.angle_beta   90.00
_cell.angle_gamma   90.00
#
_symmetry.space_group_name_H-M   'P 1'
#
loop_
_entity.id
_entity.type
_entity.pdbx_description
1 polymer ?
#
loop_
_entity_poly.entity_id
_entity_poly.type
_entity_poly.pdbx_seq_one_letter_code
_entity_poly.pdbx_strand_id
1 'polypeptide(L)'
;MNLSVVVSTSNSQQRIIDPNGKIIIPVVVHVLHGGAAVGTFDNISNAQVFSQIDVLNEDFRRLNADRVNTPVPFQSVAADMNIEFRLACIDPNGNATNGITRTNVGNRTFTVKYVDDNTSNKVDELRTQIKFSSQGGKDAWNTSNYLNIWVCSLTGGGLGYAQRPSEYTVKPNTDGIVVNFTAFGRVGFLNNRTNRGRTAVHEIGHWLNLNHLWGNESYCSDDGVSDTPPQGRQTEQIGCPSFPRRSANCNLTTNGEMFMNYMDYSDDACMNLFTQGQKARARVNFLTGGPRASFITNYFKIKDIPQGTCIASGSTIQLQNVHCLPVTWSVSGATITSQSSQGITLSGSGRVTLTATSGNYTDTKTFDLGSPTITTSSFGGQFCKTYYYEFQNYVEFTGNGFAPLSANFEVEKAVNSVNFGYYLVDNKMYIQPHTTGIISFRVRVQGYCGWSPWKLFQYDVVNCGSGGDFFRAYPNPAKDSFTLDFESEDENQKRILIDDLKIELYNSYQKLVFETVLKKEEKEKKLKIDVSRFPHGVYYLKVIDDKKVYTERILIGK
;
A
#
# COMPACT_ATOMS: atom_id res chain seq x y z
N MET A 1 2.26 16.84 37.43
CA MET A 1 0.89 16.74 36.87
C MET A 1 0.94 15.63 35.83
N ASN A 2 0.32 14.47 36.11
CA ASN A 2 0.35 13.31 35.21
C ASN A 2 -0.37 13.65 33.91
N LEU A 3 0.37 13.81 32.82
CA LEU A 3 -0.18 13.86 31.46
C LEU A 3 -0.57 12.44 31.05
N SER A 4 -1.66 11.97 31.64
CA SER A 4 -2.50 10.91 31.07
C SER A 4 -3.00 11.45 29.73
N VAL A 5 -2.61 10.79 28.66
CA VAL A 5 -3.04 11.08 27.29
C VAL A 5 -4.57 11.22 27.27
N VAL A 6 -5.07 12.41 26.95
CA VAL A 6 -6.48 12.60 26.58
C VAL A 6 -6.67 11.92 25.22
N VAL A 7 -7.01 10.64 25.26
CA VAL A 7 -7.56 9.91 24.12
C VAL A 7 -9.04 10.29 24.06
N SER A 8 -9.39 11.29 23.26
CA SER A 8 -10.79 11.56 22.94
C SER A 8 -11.32 10.45 22.01
N THR A 9 -12.33 9.74 22.49
CA THR A 9 -12.92 8.53 21.90
C THR A 9 -13.94 8.82 20.79
N SER A 10 -13.59 9.60 19.77
CA SER A 10 -14.50 9.79 18.62
C SER A 10 -13.80 10.27 17.35
N ASN A 11 -12.93 9.44 16.76
CA ASN A 11 -12.76 9.34 15.30
C ASN A 11 -11.83 8.17 14.97
N SER A 12 -12.29 7.27 14.10
CA SER A 12 -11.65 6.02 13.69
C SER A 12 -10.43 6.19 12.75
N GLN A 13 -9.71 7.30 12.84
CA GLN A 13 -8.36 7.43 12.28
C GLN A 13 -7.32 7.32 13.39
N GLN A 14 -7.26 6.14 14.02
CA GLN A 14 -6.29 5.84 15.06
C GLN A 14 -4.88 6.05 14.51
N ARG A 15 -4.30 7.19 14.90
CA ARG A 15 -2.94 7.63 14.60
C ARG A 15 -1.97 6.56 15.10
N ILE A 16 -1.12 6.11 14.19
CA ILE A 16 -0.16 5.05 14.40
C ILE A 16 0.98 5.60 15.27
N ILE A 17 0.81 5.53 16.59
CA ILE A 17 1.92 5.64 17.54
C ILE A 17 2.27 4.19 17.91
N ASP A 18 3.55 3.82 17.85
CA ASP A 18 4.06 2.60 18.50
C ASP A 18 3.39 2.42 19.88
N PRO A 19 2.86 1.26 20.27
CA PRO A 19 2.31 1.03 21.60
C PRO A 19 3.30 1.35 22.74
N ASN A 20 4.60 1.47 22.46
CA ASN A 20 5.60 1.95 23.44
C ASN A 20 5.97 3.44 23.31
N GLY A 21 5.37 4.18 22.36
CA GLY A 21 5.62 5.61 22.15
C GLY A 21 7.00 5.96 21.58
N LYS A 22 7.76 5.00 21.02
CA LYS A 22 9.10 5.25 20.48
C LYS A 22 9.03 5.97 19.14
N ILE A 23 9.83 7.03 18.99
CA ILE A 23 9.94 7.79 17.74
C ILE A 23 11.18 7.30 17.00
N ILE A 24 11.03 6.89 15.74
CA ILE A 24 12.16 6.47 14.91
C ILE A 24 12.45 7.61 13.92
N ILE A 25 13.71 8.03 13.85
CA ILE A 25 14.17 9.12 12.98
C ILE A 25 15.07 8.52 11.89
N PRO A 26 14.69 8.59 10.60
CA PRO A 26 15.60 8.29 9.50
C PRO A 26 16.68 9.36 9.43
N VAL A 27 17.93 8.96 9.31
CA VAL A 27 19.10 9.85 9.28
C VAL A 27 19.82 9.68 7.94
N VAL A 28 20.18 10.80 7.33
CA VAL A 28 21.18 10.83 6.26
C VAL A 28 22.38 11.64 6.70
N VAL A 29 23.57 11.09 6.48
CA VAL A 29 24.84 11.74 6.80
C VAL A 29 25.53 12.17 5.50
N HIS A 30 25.64 13.49 5.32
CA HIS A 30 26.32 14.11 4.19
C HIS A 30 27.77 14.44 4.58
N VAL A 31 28.73 13.62 4.15
CA VAL A 31 30.16 13.86 4.37
C VAL A 31 30.70 14.74 3.23
N LEU A 32 31.08 15.98 3.56
CA LEU A 32 31.71 16.92 2.65
C LEU A 32 33.21 16.91 2.91
N HIS A 33 33.99 16.48 1.92
CA HIS A 33 35.43 16.18 2.10
C HIS A 33 36.30 16.77 0.98
N GLY A 34 37.60 16.94 1.24
CA GLY A 34 38.55 17.51 0.29
C GLY A 34 39.14 16.57 -0.76
N GLY A 35 38.49 15.44 -1.02
CA GLY A 35 38.93 14.46 -2.01
C GLY A 35 39.86 13.35 -1.49
N ALA A 36 40.18 13.33 -0.20
CA ALA A 36 40.90 12.21 0.43
C ALA A 36 40.16 10.87 0.27
N ALA A 37 40.85 9.73 0.40
CA ALA A 37 40.22 8.41 0.43
C ALA A 37 39.30 8.24 1.65
N VAL A 38 38.28 7.39 1.54
CA VAL A 38 37.37 7.09 2.66
C VAL A 38 38.16 6.51 3.83
N GLY A 39 37.92 7.06 5.03
CA GLY A 39 38.66 6.72 6.24
C GLY A 39 39.91 7.55 6.46
N THR A 40 40.12 8.63 5.70
CA THR A 40 41.26 9.53 5.85
C THR A 40 40.78 10.96 6.08
N PHE A 41 41.26 11.57 7.17
CA PHE A 41 41.00 12.98 7.51
C PHE A 41 39.50 13.33 7.49
N ASP A 42 39.07 14.25 6.64
CA ASP A 42 37.70 14.76 6.52
C ASP A 42 36.76 13.84 5.71
N ASN A 43 37.30 12.90 4.93
CA ASN A 43 36.50 11.84 4.31
C ASN A 43 36.31 10.66 5.27
N ILE A 44 35.66 10.92 6.41
CA ILE A 44 35.55 9.99 7.55
C ILE A 44 35.06 8.58 7.18
N SER A 45 35.50 7.56 7.92
CA SER A 45 35.11 6.16 7.64
C SER A 45 33.62 5.91 7.89
N ASN A 46 33.06 4.87 7.26
CA ASN A 46 31.70 4.42 7.61
C ASN A 46 31.61 4.00 9.08
N ALA A 47 32.67 3.41 9.65
CA ALA A 47 32.71 3.03 11.06
C ALA A 47 32.58 4.25 11.99
N GLN A 48 33.18 5.39 11.63
CA GLN A 48 33.00 6.64 12.36
C GLN A 48 31.55 7.12 12.31
N VAL A 49 30.91 7.06 11.14
CA VAL A 49 29.48 7.37 11.00
C VAL A 49 28.60 6.43 11.83
N PHE A 50 28.80 5.11 11.72
CA PHE A 50 28.04 4.13 12.50
C PHE A 50 28.20 4.35 14.00
N SER A 51 29.42 4.64 14.45
CA SER A 51 29.68 4.93 15.86
C SER A 51 28.93 6.16 16.37
N GLN A 52 28.67 7.17 15.53
CA GLN A 52 27.84 8.30 15.92
C GLN A 52 26.38 7.88 16.08
N ILE A 53 25.85 7.07 15.16
CA ILE A 53 24.48 6.57 15.24
C ILE A 53 24.27 5.72 16.49
N ASP A 54 25.27 4.90 16.88
CA ASP A 54 25.25 4.16 18.14
C ASP A 54 25.16 5.12 19.33
N VAL A 55 26.01 6.16 19.37
CA VAL A 55 26.00 7.18 20.43
C VAL A 55 24.65 7.89 20.53
N LEU A 56 24.06 8.27 19.40
CA LEU A 56 22.72 8.88 19.40
C LEU A 56 21.70 7.93 20.02
N ASN A 57 21.71 6.65 19.65
CA ASN A 57 20.81 5.67 20.23
C ASN A 57 21.10 5.39 21.71
N GLU A 58 22.36 5.43 22.15
CA GLU A 58 22.72 5.29 23.56
C GLU A 58 22.20 6.48 24.39
N ASP A 59 22.51 7.71 23.98
CA ASP A 59 22.21 8.92 24.75
C ASP A 59 20.71 9.28 24.73
N PHE A 60 20.04 9.18 23.57
CA PHE A 60 18.59 9.43 23.49
C PHE A 60 17.72 8.30 24.05
N ARG A 61 18.30 7.13 24.33
CA ARG A 61 17.62 6.03 25.04
C ARG A 61 18.06 5.85 26.48
N ARG A 62 18.98 6.69 26.97
CA ARG A 62 19.61 6.56 28.28
C ARG A 62 20.24 5.17 28.51
N LEU A 63 20.78 4.59 27.44
CA LEU A 63 21.54 3.33 27.44
C LEU A 63 23.06 3.58 27.49
N ASN A 64 23.49 4.84 27.49
CA ASN A 64 24.87 5.27 27.64
C ASN A 64 25.50 4.74 28.94
N ALA A 65 26.69 4.15 28.83
CA ALA A 65 27.35 3.50 29.96
C ALA A 65 27.73 4.49 31.08
N ASP A 66 28.09 5.72 30.71
CA ASP A 66 28.44 6.82 31.62
C ASP A 66 27.23 7.42 32.36
N ARG A 67 25.99 6.94 32.13
CA ARG A 67 24.81 7.33 32.92
C ARG A 67 24.96 7.06 34.42
N VAL A 68 25.85 6.14 34.80
CA VAL A 68 26.22 5.85 36.19
C VAL A 68 26.93 7.03 36.86
N ASN A 69 27.51 7.95 36.08
CA ASN A 69 28.17 9.16 36.56
C ASN A 69 27.20 10.32 36.81
N THR A 70 25.89 10.16 36.52
CA THR A 70 24.89 11.17 36.87
C THR A 70 24.84 11.32 38.40
N PRO A 71 25.10 12.52 38.95
CA PRO A 71 25.06 12.75 40.40
C PRO A 71 23.71 12.38 41.00
N VAL A 72 23.72 11.82 42.22
CA VAL A 72 22.52 11.34 42.93
C VAL A 72 21.34 12.31 42.88
N PRO A 73 21.51 13.64 43.11
CA PRO A 73 20.38 14.57 43.08
C PRO A 73 19.70 14.74 41.71
N PHE A 74 20.37 14.38 40.61
CA PHE A 74 19.85 14.51 39.24
C PHE A 74 19.37 13.19 38.65
N GLN A 75 19.56 12.06 39.34
CA GLN A 75 19.15 10.75 38.83
C GLN A 75 17.63 10.64 38.62
N SER A 76 16.83 11.26 39.49
CA SER A 76 15.36 11.21 39.42
C SER A 76 14.77 12.00 38.25
N VAL A 77 15.50 12.99 37.73
CA VAL A 77 15.05 13.82 36.60
C VAL A 77 15.64 13.37 35.28
N ALA A 78 16.56 12.40 35.27
CA ALA A 78 17.20 11.96 34.05
C ALA A 78 16.26 11.13 33.16
N ALA A 79 16.34 11.31 31.83
CA ALA A 79 15.33 10.80 30.90
C ALA A 79 15.85 9.86 29.81
N ASP A 80 15.09 8.79 29.55
CA ASP A 80 15.05 8.11 28.25
C ASP A 80 14.12 8.93 27.34
N MET A 81 14.67 9.59 26.31
CA MET A 81 13.89 10.43 25.38
C MET A 81 12.91 9.59 24.52
N ASN A 82 13.14 8.28 24.45
CA ASN A 82 12.43 7.29 23.65
C ASN A 82 12.41 7.63 22.16
N ILE A 83 13.61 7.97 21.66
CA ILE A 83 13.90 8.29 20.26
C ILE A 83 15.02 7.36 19.77
N GLU A 84 14.84 6.78 18.59
CA GLU A 84 15.80 5.89 17.92
C GLU A 84 16.20 6.47 16.57
N PHE A 85 17.48 6.44 16.25
CA PHE A 85 18.04 6.95 15.01
C PHE A 85 18.51 5.79 14.15
N ARG A 86 18.14 5.81 12.87
CA ARG A 86 18.56 4.79 11.90
C ARG A 86 19.04 5.47 10.64
N LEU A 87 20.19 5.05 10.11
CA LEU A 87 20.57 5.47 8.77
C LEU A 87 19.48 5.08 7.78
N ALA A 88 19.13 6.02 6.90
CA ALA A 88 18.17 5.81 5.85
C ALA A 88 18.63 4.66 4.94
N CYS A 89 17.70 3.80 4.60
CA CYS A 89 17.95 2.66 3.72
C CYS A 89 17.35 2.85 2.32
N ILE A 90 16.54 3.90 2.15
CA ILE A 90 15.94 4.34 0.89
C ILE A 90 16.22 5.83 0.71
N ASP A 91 16.64 6.25 -0.47
CA ASP A 91 16.90 7.66 -0.81
C ASP A 91 15.59 8.38 -1.22
N PRO A 92 15.61 9.71 -1.43
CA PRO A 92 14.41 10.46 -1.84
C PRO A 92 13.82 10.02 -3.19
N ASN A 93 14.59 9.35 -4.04
CA ASN A 93 14.16 8.84 -5.34
C ASN A 93 13.62 7.40 -5.25
N GLY A 94 13.66 6.77 -4.08
CA GLY A 94 13.20 5.40 -3.87
C GLY A 94 14.26 4.33 -4.08
N ASN A 95 15.54 4.69 -4.27
CA ASN A 95 16.62 3.73 -4.45
C ASN A 95 17.20 3.26 -3.11
N ALA A 96 17.73 2.04 -3.08
CA ALA A 96 18.47 1.54 -1.92
C ALA A 96 19.71 2.40 -1.63
N THR A 97 19.96 2.66 -0.36
CA THR A 97 21.10 3.46 0.12
C THR A 97 21.58 2.96 1.47
N ASN A 98 22.79 3.34 1.86
CA ASN A 98 23.32 3.13 3.21
C ASN A 98 23.14 4.37 4.12
N GLY A 99 22.46 5.42 3.63
CA GLY A 99 22.20 6.64 4.37
C GLY A 99 23.42 7.56 4.50
N ILE A 100 24.48 7.31 3.73
CA ILE A 100 25.71 8.11 3.74
C ILE A 100 25.96 8.63 2.32
N THR A 101 26.02 9.94 2.16
CA THR A 101 26.47 10.56 0.91
C THR A 101 27.86 11.15 1.10
N ARG A 102 28.70 11.11 0.07
CA ARG A 102 30.03 11.74 0.08
C ARG A 102 30.13 12.73 -1.05
N THR A 103 30.52 13.96 -0.75
CA THR A 103 30.63 15.05 -1.71
C THR A 103 32.02 15.66 -1.62
N ASN A 104 32.79 15.54 -2.72
CA ASN A 104 34.08 16.20 -2.81
C ASN A 104 33.87 17.70 -3.00
N VAL A 105 34.31 18.49 -2.03
CA VAL A 105 34.17 19.96 -2.02
C VAL A 105 35.53 20.65 -2.24
N GLY A 106 36.58 19.89 -2.59
CA GLY A 106 37.96 20.36 -2.60
C GLY A 106 38.46 20.73 -1.21
N ASN A 107 39.62 21.40 -1.11
CA ASN A 107 40.24 21.78 0.17
C ASN A 107 39.51 22.91 0.93
N ARG A 108 38.18 23.00 0.77
CA ARG A 108 37.35 24.00 1.42
C ARG A 108 37.25 23.72 2.89
N THR A 109 37.35 24.79 3.66
CA THR A 109 36.95 24.83 5.05
C THR A 109 35.76 25.75 5.15
N PHE A 110 34.72 25.31 5.83
CA PHE A 110 33.50 26.09 6.02
C PHE A 110 33.58 26.89 7.31
N THR A 111 32.96 28.06 7.31
CA THR A 111 32.85 28.92 8.49
C THR A 111 31.38 29.20 8.71
N VAL A 112 30.92 29.08 9.97
CA VAL A 112 29.56 29.49 10.32
C VAL A 112 29.42 31.00 10.08
N LYS A 113 28.42 31.38 9.29
CA LYS A 113 28.09 32.78 8.97
C LYS A 113 26.77 33.12 9.62
N TYR A 114 26.69 34.29 10.22
CA TYR A 114 25.48 34.77 10.89
C TYR A 114 24.87 35.92 10.10
N VAL A 115 23.54 36.02 10.08
CA VAL A 115 22.81 37.11 9.44
C VAL A 115 23.32 38.46 9.99
N ASP A 116 23.60 39.39 9.08
CA ASP A 116 24.17 40.70 9.42
C ASP A 116 23.06 41.67 9.93
N ASP A 117 22.33 41.25 10.97
CA ASP A 117 21.23 42.03 11.57
C ASP A 117 21.52 42.49 13.02
N ASN A 118 22.72 42.18 13.54
CA ASN A 118 23.21 42.50 14.89
C ASN A 118 22.29 42.07 16.05
N THR A 119 21.24 41.27 15.80
CA THR A 119 20.16 41.07 16.78
C THR A 119 19.68 39.63 16.88
N SER A 120 19.84 38.81 15.83
CA SER A 120 19.19 37.49 15.79
C SER A 120 20.09 36.31 16.11
N ASN A 121 21.42 36.45 16.04
CA ASN A 121 22.38 35.34 16.10
C ASN A 121 21.98 34.14 15.20
N LYS A 122 21.23 34.39 14.12
CA LYS A 122 20.75 33.34 13.21
C LYS A 122 21.83 33.00 12.19
N VAL A 123 21.97 31.71 11.90
CA VAL A 123 22.89 31.25 10.84
C VAL A 123 22.33 31.65 9.47
N ASP A 124 23.21 32.23 8.65
CA ASP A 124 22.98 32.51 7.23
C ASP A 124 23.43 31.31 6.41
N GLU A 125 22.53 30.34 6.25
CA GLU A 125 22.80 29.06 5.60
C GLU A 125 23.34 29.23 4.17
N LEU A 126 22.85 30.23 3.43
CA LEU A 126 23.33 30.52 2.07
C LEU A 126 24.76 31.04 2.07
N ARG A 127 25.18 31.81 3.08
CA ARG A 127 26.59 32.23 3.20
C ARG A 127 27.48 31.14 3.80
N THR A 128 26.94 30.17 4.54
CA THR A 128 27.73 29.01 4.97
C THR A 128 28.10 28.09 3.82
N GLN A 129 27.26 27.99 2.78
CA GLN A 129 27.46 27.18 1.58
C GLN A 129 27.45 25.65 1.80
N ILE A 130 27.21 25.18 3.03
CA ILE A 130 27.29 23.76 3.39
C ILE A 130 26.10 22.98 2.81
N LYS A 131 24.89 23.55 2.92
CA LYS A 131 23.62 22.87 2.66
C LYS A 131 23.09 23.06 1.24
N PHE A 132 23.93 23.55 0.32
CA PHE A 132 23.54 23.90 -1.06
C PHE A 132 24.54 23.37 -2.09
N SER A 133 24.12 22.43 -2.94
CA SER A 133 24.97 21.88 -4.01
C SER A 133 25.38 22.95 -5.02
N SER A 134 24.51 23.93 -5.28
CA SER A 134 24.78 25.07 -6.16
C SER A 134 25.95 25.96 -5.70
N GLN A 135 26.34 25.86 -4.43
CA GLN A 135 27.47 26.60 -3.85
C GLN A 135 28.66 25.69 -3.52
N GLY A 136 28.62 24.44 -3.98
CA GLY A 136 29.63 23.41 -3.75
C GLY A 136 29.48 22.64 -2.44
N GLY A 137 28.34 22.76 -1.75
CA GLY A 137 27.97 21.93 -0.61
C GLY A 137 27.12 20.73 -1.04
N LYS A 138 26.14 20.36 -0.21
CA LYS A 138 25.19 19.27 -0.49
C LYS A 138 23.78 19.64 -0.08
N ASP A 139 22.84 19.60 -1.03
CA ASP A 139 21.41 19.80 -0.75
C ASP A 139 20.87 18.73 0.20
N ALA A 140 19.94 19.15 1.06
CA ALA A 140 19.23 18.25 1.98
C ALA A 140 18.41 17.21 1.21
N TRP A 141 18.33 16.00 1.75
CA TRP A 141 17.19 15.13 1.49
C TRP A 141 15.93 15.72 2.14
N ASN A 142 14.76 15.28 1.66
CA ASN A 142 13.46 15.80 2.15
C ASN A 142 13.39 15.81 3.68
N THR A 143 13.46 17.01 4.27
CA THR A 143 13.59 17.26 5.71
C THR A 143 12.35 16.88 6.51
N SER A 144 11.22 16.67 5.83
CA SER A 144 10.02 16.10 6.46
C SER A 144 10.13 14.58 6.72
N ASN A 145 11.08 13.90 6.06
CA ASN A 145 11.27 12.46 6.14
C ASN A 145 12.63 12.07 6.73
N TYR A 146 13.64 12.94 6.66
CA TYR A 146 15.01 12.64 7.08
C TYR A 146 15.57 13.73 7.98
N LEU A 147 16.20 13.34 9.08
CA LEU A 147 17.18 14.19 9.75
C LEU A 147 18.45 14.22 8.91
N ASN A 148 18.76 15.39 8.39
CA ASN A 148 19.97 15.63 7.62
C ASN A 148 21.11 16.05 8.56
N ILE A 149 22.23 15.35 8.47
CA ILE A 149 23.44 15.63 9.24
C ILE A 149 24.56 15.90 8.24
N TRP A 150 25.04 17.14 8.19
CA TRP A 150 26.23 17.46 7.39
C TRP A 150 27.48 17.34 8.26
N VAL A 151 28.49 16.67 7.74
CA VAL A 151 29.79 16.50 8.38
C VAL A 151 30.85 17.10 7.48
N CYS A 152 31.57 18.11 7.98
CA CYS A 152 32.56 18.83 7.17
C CYS A 152 33.70 19.41 8.02
N SER A 153 34.71 19.98 7.36
CA SER A 153 35.73 20.79 8.02
C SER A 153 35.17 22.17 8.37
N LEU A 154 34.88 22.40 9.66
CA LEU A 154 34.42 23.67 10.19
C LEU A 154 35.58 24.44 10.86
N THR A 155 35.62 25.75 10.66
CA THR A 155 36.50 26.68 11.40
C THR A 155 35.74 27.92 11.87
N GLY A 156 36.36 28.71 12.73
CA GLY A 156 35.76 29.94 13.27
C GLY A 156 34.95 29.72 14.55
N GLY A 157 35.25 28.66 15.31
CA GLY A 157 34.80 28.50 16.70
C GLY A 157 33.55 27.65 16.94
N GLY A 158 32.95 27.04 15.91
CA GLY A 158 31.82 26.11 16.08
C GLY A 158 32.24 24.65 15.90
N LEU A 159 31.91 23.80 16.88
CA LEU A 159 31.98 22.34 16.74
C LEU A 159 30.82 21.78 15.93
N GLY A 160 29.71 22.51 15.89
CA GLY A 160 28.51 22.21 15.13
C GLY A 160 27.50 23.35 15.23
N TYR A 161 26.39 23.21 14.52
CA TYR A 161 25.21 24.05 14.70
C TYR A 161 23.95 23.32 14.22
N ALA A 162 22.79 23.76 14.72
CA ALA A 162 21.49 23.22 14.37
C ALA A 162 20.52 24.32 13.92
N GLN A 163 19.63 23.98 12.99
CA GLN A 163 18.47 24.82 12.71
C GLN A 163 17.37 24.55 13.76
N ARG A 164 16.77 25.62 14.30
CA ARG A 164 15.70 25.52 15.30
C ARG A 164 14.37 25.11 14.64
N PRO A 165 13.49 24.37 15.34
CA PRO A 165 12.16 24.02 14.82
C PRO A 165 11.28 25.22 14.45
N SER A 166 11.46 26.36 15.12
CA SER A 166 10.74 27.61 14.81
C SER A 166 11.08 28.18 13.43
N GLU A 167 12.20 27.78 12.83
CA GLU A 167 12.60 28.20 11.49
C GLU A 167 12.14 27.23 10.40
N TYR A 168 11.66 26.04 10.76
CA TYR A 168 11.35 24.97 9.80
C TYR A 168 10.34 25.40 8.73
N THR A 169 9.26 26.07 9.13
CA THR A 169 8.19 26.53 8.22
C THR A 169 8.72 27.49 7.15
N VAL A 170 9.72 28.30 7.47
CA VAL A 170 10.27 29.32 6.56
C VAL A 170 11.54 28.86 5.83
N LYS A 171 12.30 27.93 6.42
CA LYS A 171 13.57 27.40 5.89
C LYS A 171 13.57 25.85 5.90
N PRO A 172 12.64 25.18 5.21
CA PRO A 172 12.55 23.72 5.27
C PRO A 172 13.76 23.03 4.63
N ASN A 173 14.38 23.64 3.61
CA ASN A 173 15.46 23.01 2.83
C ASN A 173 16.84 23.02 3.53
N THR A 174 16.95 23.70 4.66
CA THR A 174 18.19 23.78 5.46
C THR A 174 18.03 23.14 6.84
N ASP A 175 16.88 22.54 7.14
CA ASP A 175 16.65 21.89 8.43
C ASP A 175 17.56 20.67 8.64
N GLY A 176 18.08 20.56 9.86
CA GLY A 176 19.04 19.54 10.27
C GLY A 176 20.19 20.13 11.05
N ILE A 177 21.27 19.38 11.16
CA ILE A 177 22.45 19.74 11.95
C ILE A 177 23.73 19.66 11.12
N VAL A 178 24.73 20.46 11.48
CA VAL A 178 26.08 20.39 10.93
C VAL A 178 27.04 20.11 12.07
N VAL A 179 28.00 19.21 11.84
CA VAL A 179 29.01 18.83 12.84
C VAL A 179 30.39 18.83 12.20
N ASN A 180 31.39 19.32 12.92
CA ASN A 180 32.78 19.22 12.52
C ASN A 180 33.19 17.74 12.48
N PHE A 181 33.88 17.31 11.43
CA PHE A 181 34.30 15.90 11.30
C PHE A 181 35.18 15.42 12.47
N THR A 182 35.89 16.34 13.14
CA THR A 182 36.71 16.06 14.34
C THR A 182 35.91 15.90 15.64
N ALA A 183 34.59 16.11 15.59
CA ALA A 183 33.66 15.97 16.70
C ALA A 183 32.48 15.04 16.37
N PHE A 184 32.60 14.23 15.31
CA PHE A 184 31.54 13.35 14.82
C PHE A 184 31.90 11.88 14.98
N GLY A 185 31.18 11.16 15.84
CA GLY A 185 31.42 9.77 16.20
C GLY A 185 32.31 9.61 17.43
N ARG A 186 32.66 8.35 17.73
CA ARG A 186 33.53 7.96 18.87
C ARG A 186 34.74 7.11 18.46
N VAL A 187 34.97 6.98 17.15
CA VAL A 187 36.15 6.35 16.55
C VAL A 187 36.64 7.20 15.38
N GLY A 188 37.90 7.06 14.98
CA GLY A 188 38.47 7.80 13.84
C GLY A 188 39.21 9.08 14.24
N PHE A 189 39.17 10.10 13.37
CA PHE A 189 39.91 11.35 13.57
C PHE A 189 39.12 12.31 14.45
N LEU A 190 39.31 12.23 15.76
CA LEU A 190 38.55 12.99 16.75
C LEU A 190 39.44 13.86 17.64
N ASN A 191 38.94 15.02 18.07
CA ASN A 191 39.56 15.83 19.10
C ASN A 191 39.36 15.19 20.48
N ASN A 192 40.39 15.19 21.32
CA ASN A 192 40.38 14.55 22.65
C ASN A 192 39.25 15.01 23.58
N ARG A 193 38.73 16.23 23.43
CA ARG A 193 37.63 16.79 24.23
C ARG A 193 36.25 16.44 23.69
N THR A 194 36.14 16.12 22.41
CA THR A 194 34.88 15.91 21.69
C THR A 194 34.87 14.55 20.96
N ASN A 195 35.41 13.52 21.62
CA ASN A 195 35.63 12.19 21.05
C ASN A 195 34.61 11.13 21.49
N ARG A 196 33.48 11.55 22.08
CA ARG A 196 32.38 10.64 22.42
C ARG A 196 31.16 10.89 21.53
N GLY A 197 31.17 11.88 20.64
CA GLY A 197 30.08 12.17 19.71
C GLY A 197 28.93 12.94 20.35
N ARG A 198 29.17 13.64 21.48
CA ARG A 198 28.12 14.39 22.20
C ARG A 198 27.85 15.75 21.56
N THR A 199 28.74 16.24 20.69
CA THR A 199 28.43 17.38 19.81
C THR A 199 27.18 17.11 18.97
N ALA A 200 27.07 15.96 18.30
CA ALA A 200 25.85 15.66 17.52
C ALA A 200 24.61 15.49 18.41
N VAL A 201 24.77 14.96 19.63
CA VAL A 201 23.68 14.82 20.61
C VAL A 201 23.16 16.20 21.03
N HIS A 202 24.07 17.12 21.32
CA HIS A 202 23.81 18.52 21.64
C HIS A 202 23.06 19.23 20.50
N GLU A 203 23.58 19.14 19.27
CA GLU A 203 22.95 19.78 18.10
C GLU A 203 21.56 19.19 17.81
N ILE A 204 21.36 17.88 17.98
CA ILE A 204 20.03 17.28 17.85
C ILE A 204 19.11 17.74 18.98
N GLY A 205 19.63 18.01 20.17
CA GLY A 205 18.89 18.70 21.24
C GLY A 205 18.32 20.04 20.77
N HIS A 206 19.12 20.88 20.12
CA HIS A 206 18.65 22.13 19.50
C HIS A 206 17.64 21.90 18.37
N TRP A 207 17.90 20.93 17.50
CA TRP A 207 16.95 20.48 16.47
C TRP A 207 15.63 20.00 17.08
N LEU A 208 15.62 19.54 18.33
CA LEU A 208 14.43 19.19 19.11
C LEU A 208 13.94 20.31 20.03
N ASN A 209 14.30 21.57 19.78
CA ASN A 209 13.85 22.74 20.54
C ASN A 209 14.40 22.86 21.97
N LEU A 210 15.53 22.21 22.30
CA LEU A 210 16.22 22.42 23.58
C LEU A 210 17.16 23.62 23.51
N ASN A 211 17.20 24.40 24.59
CA ASN A 211 18.09 25.55 24.73
C ASN A 211 19.34 25.17 25.51
N HIS A 212 20.38 25.99 25.42
CA HIS A 212 21.50 25.92 26.35
C HIS A 212 21.03 26.19 27.78
N LEU A 213 21.63 25.48 28.75
CA LEU A 213 21.21 25.54 30.16
C LEU A 213 21.28 26.93 30.79
N TRP A 214 22.22 27.77 30.33
CA TRP A 214 22.41 29.13 30.84
C TRP A 214 21.53 30.18 30.13
N GLY A 215 20.67 29.74 29.19
CA GLY A 215 19.87 30.61 28.34
C GLY A 215 20.71 31.43 27.34
N ASN A 216 20.03 32.23 26.51
CA ASN A 216 20.69 33.03 25.46
C ASN A 216 20.64 34.54 25.69
N GLU A 217 20.09 34.99 26.82
CA GLU A 217 19.59 36.37 26.94
C GLU A 217 20.28 37.18 28.04
N SER A 218 20.81 36.58 29.11
CA SER A 218 21.49 37.27 30.22
C SER A 218 22.18 36.30 31.19
N TYR A 219 23.07 36.80 32.06
CA TYR A 219 23.59 36.02 33.19
C TYR A 219 22.43 35.54 34.08
N CYS A 220 22.44 34.25 34.45
CA CYS A 220 21.34 33.59 35.17
C CYS A 220 20.00 33.53 34.39
N SER A 221 20.03 33.53 33.06
CA SER A 221 18.84 33.21 32.26
C SER A 221 18.49 31.71 32.38
N ASP A 222 17.34 31.33 31.81
CA ASP A 222 16.73 30.01 31.93
C ASP A 222 16.53 29.38 30.55
N ASP A 223 16.65 28.05 30.46
CA ASP A 223 16.49 27.31 29.21
C ASP A 223 15.01 27.03 28.87
N GLY A 224 14.09 27.42 29.75
CA GLY A 224 12.66 27.22 29.68
C GLY A 224 12.26 25.80 30.06
N VAL A 225 13.05 25.14 30.92
CA VAL A 225 12.80 23.78 31.42
C VAL A 225 12.97 23.78 32.94
N SER A 226 11.94 23.34 33.67
CA SER A 226 11.90 23.54 35.13
C SER A 226 12.80 22.60 35.94
N ASP A 227 13.23 21.48 35.36
CA ASP A 227 14.05 20.46 36.04
C ASP A 227 15.54 20.54 35.68
N THR A 228 15.93 21.54 34.89
CA THR A 228 17.30 22.00 34.67
C THR A 228 17.58 23.17 35.61
N PRO A 229 18.47 23.01 36.61
CA PRO A 229 18.80 24.11 37.50
C PRO A 229 19.40 25.30 36.74
N PRO A 230 19.05 26.55 37.08
CA PRO A 230 19.62 27.73 36.44
C PRO A 230 21.15 27.71 36.49
N GLN A 231 21.77 28.16 35.41
CA GLN A 231 23.22 28.15 35.23
C GLN A 231 23.70 29.52 34.76
N GLY A 232 24.79 30.02 35.36
CA GLY A 232 25.28 31.37 35.05
C GLY A 232 26.01 31.46 33.71
N ARG A 233 26.80 30.43 33.38
CA ARG A 233 27.59 30.33 32.16
C ARG A 233 27.88 28.88 31.80
N GLN A 234 28.12 28.65 30.51
CA GLN A 234 28.70 27.43 29.94
C GLN A 234 30.01 26.98 30.64
N THR A 235 30.40 25.71 30.43
CA THR A 235 31.56 25.06 31.10
C THR A 235 32.73 24.66 30.20
N GLU A 236 32.73 25.04 28.92
CA GLU A 236 33.77 24.76 27.91
C GLU A 236 35.19 25.05 28.41
N GLN A 237 35.41 26.21 29.02
CA GLN A 237 36.74 26.63 29.48
C GLN A 237 37.27 25.78 30.65
N ILE A 238 36.36 25.11 31.36
CA ILE A 238 36.67 24.23 32.49
C ILE A 238 36.83 22.78 32.01
N GLY A 239 36.20 22.41 30.90
CA GLY A 239 36.17 21.05 30.36
C GLY A 239 35.28 20.13 31.20
N CYS A 240 35.85 19.54 32.25
CA CYS A 240 35.17 18.60 33.15
C CYS A 240 35.09 19.14 34.59
N PRO A 241 34.06 19.94 34.94
CA PRO A 241 33.90 20.45 36.30
C PRO A 241 33.71 19.34 37.34
N SER A 242 34.08 19.63 38.60
CA SER A 242 33.76 18.77 39.74
C SER A 242 32.36 19.06 40.28
N PHE A 243 31.65 18.01 40.71
CA PHE A 243 30.34 18.14 41.35
C PHE A 243 30.46 18.33 42.88
N PRO A 244 29.69 19.24 43.50
CA PRO A 244 28.79 20.20 42.88
C PRO A 244 29.53 21.44 42.35
N ARG A 245 29.14 21.93 41.16
CA ARG A 245 29.54 23.26 40.66
C ARG A 245 28.44 24.26 40.98
N ARG A 246 28.82 25.47 41.40
CA ARG A 246 27.90 26.58 41.62
C ARG A 246 28.48 27.83 41.00
N SER A 247 27.76 28.48 40.09
CA SER A 247 28.03 29.87 39.72
C SER A 247 27.43 30.79 40.79
N ALA A 248 28.20 31.79 41.22
CA ALA A 248 27.73 32.72 42.22
C ALA A 248 26.49 33.47 41.72
N ASN A 249 25.40 33.40 42.48
CA ASN A 249 24.13 34.14 42.31
C ASN A 249 23.10 33.59 41.31
N CYS A 250 23.35 32.51 40.56
CA CYS A 250 22.33 31.92 39.66
C CYS A 250 21.65 30.69 40.24
N ASN A 251 22.41 29.87 40.96
CA ASN A 251 21.93 28.62 41.52
C ASN A 251 22.18 28.57 43.02
N LEU A 252 21.11 28.78 43.79
CA LEU A 252 21.15 28.75 45.25
C LEU A 252 20.85 27.35 45.81
N THR A 253 20.66 26.35 44.95
CA THR A 253 20.38 24.98 45.40
C THR A 253 21.65 24.31 45.91
N THR A 254 21.48 23.42 46.90
CA THR A 254 22.58 22.60 47.42
C THR A 254 23.16 21.66 46.37
N ASN A 255 22.40 21.34 45.32
CA ASN A 255 22.77 20.39 44.28
C ASN A 255 23.62 21.02 43.16
N GLY A 256 23.65 22.36 43.07
CA GLY A 256 24.43 23.08 42.07
C GLY A 256 23.87 22.94 40.65
N GLU A 257 24.72 23.24 39.68
CA GLU A 257 24.39 23.25 38.24
C GLU A 257 24.51 21.85 37.62
N MET A 258 23.76 21.64 36.55
CA MET A 258 23.73 20.36 35.82
C MET A 258 24.69 20.36 34.63
N PHE A 259 25.98 20.62 34.88
CA PHE A 259 26.99 20.74 33.82
C PHE A 259 27.22 19.45 33.00
N MET A 260 26.77 18.31 33.53
CA MET A 260 26.78 17.02 32.84
C MET A 260 25.58 16.80 31.91
N ASN A 261 24.68 17.80 31.77
CA ASN A 261 23.63 17.75 30.78
C ASN A 261 24.20 17.92 29.36
N TYR A 262 23.63 17.24 28.37
CA TYR A 262 24.09 17.37 26.98
C TYR A 262 23.94 18.79 26.41
N MET A 263 23.10 19.64 27.00
CA MET A 263 22.91 21.04 26.59
C MET A 263 23.86 22.04 27.29
N ASP A 264 24.86 21.57 28.04
CA ASP A 264 26.02 22.39 28.42
C ASP A 264 27.12 22.36 27.33
N TYR A 265 28.26 23.01 27.56
CA TYR A 265 29.50 22.92 26.76
C TYR A 265 30.65 22.22 27.49
N SER A 266 30.39 21.37 28.50
CA SER A 266 31.41 20.50 29.09
C SER A 266 32.11 19.64 28.02
N ASP A 267 33.28 19.10 28.33
CA ASP A 267 33.90 18.07 27.48
C ASP A 267 32.96 16.84 27.39
N ASP A 268 32.97 16.16 26.23
CA ASP A 268 32.10 15.03 25.91
C ASP A 268 32.05 13.95 27.01
N ALA A 269 33.20 13.69 27.65
CA ALA A 269 33.37 12.66 28.68
C ALA A 269 32.61 12.96 29.99
N CYS A 270 32.15 14.20 30.16
CA CYS A 270 31.48 14.67 31.37
C CYS A 270 29.98 14.92 31.16
N MET A 271 29.46 14.73 29.94
CA MET A 271 28.03 14.79 29.63
C MET A 271 27.40 13.39 29.65
N ASN A 272 26.22 13.24 30.28
CA ASN A 272 25.56 11.92 30.41
C ASN A 272 24.03 11.93 30.61
N LEU A 273 23.33 13.06 30.49
CA LEU A 273 21.87 13.07 30.55
C LEU A 273 21.18 14.21 29.78
N PHE A 274 19.95 13.90 29.34
CA PHE A 274 18.85 14.85 29.24
C PHE A 274 17.91 14.70 30.45
N THR A 275 17.07 15.69 30.71
CA THR A 275 16.05 15.66 31.77
C THR A 275 14.65 15.30 31.28
N GLN A 276 13.74 14.96 32.20
CA GLN A 276 12.33 14.68 31.87
C GLN A 276 11.61 15.90 31.32
N GLY A 277 11.94 17.10 31.79
CA GLY A 277 11.45 18.36 31.25
C GLY A 277 11.94 18.60 29.83
N GLN A 278 13.23 18.34 29.55
CA GLN A 278 13.78 18.39 28.20
C GLN A 278 13.10 17.36 27.29
N LYS A 279 12.83 16.13 27.76
CA LYS A 279 12.02 15.14 27.03
C LYS A 279 10.65 15.67 26.67
N ALA A 280 9.93 16.25 27.63
CA ALA A 280 8.61 16.80 27.39
C ALA A 280 8.64 17.89 26.30
N ARG A 281 9.58 18.83 26.40
CA ARG A 281 9.78 19.90 25.41
C ARG A 281 10.15 19.36 24.02
N ALA A 282 11.06 18.40 23.95
CA ALA A 282 11.51 17.79 22.69
C ALA A 282 10.38 17.07 21.95
N ARG A 283 9.56 16.31 22.69
CA ARG A 283 8.53 15.45 22.10
C ARG A 283 7.33 16.22 21.56
N VAL A 284 7.08 17.44 22.04
CA VAL A 284 6.03 18.33 21.50
C VAL A 284 6.22 18.60 20.00
N ASN A 285 7.46 18.63 19.50
CA ASN A 285 7.73 18.87 18.07
C ASN A 285 7.11 17.81 17.14
N PHE A 286 6.85 16.59 17.65
CA PHE A 286 6.28 15.48 16.88
C PHE A 286 4.76 15.39 17.00
N LEU A 287 4.12 16.16 17.88
CA LEU A 287 2.66 16.19 17.96
C LEU A 287 2.08 16.71 16.64
N THR A 288 0.83 16.33 16.33
CA THR A 288 0.16 16.79 15.11
C THR A 288 0.13 18.32 15.04
N GLY A 289 0.52 18.88 13.89
CA GLY A 289 0.69 20.32 13.68
C GLY A 289 2.04 20.86 14.15
N GLY A 290 2.85 20.06 14.85
CA GLY A 290 4.23 20.38 15.19
C GLY A 290 5.17 20.30 13.98
N PRO A 291 6.34 20.97 14.06
CA PRO A 291 7.29 21.07 12.95
C PRO A 291 7.89 19.73 12.50
N ARG A 292 7.80 18.69 13.35
CA ARG A 292 8.33 17.34 13.07
C ARG A 292 7.24 16.27 13.04
N ALA A 293 5.97 16.66 12.93
CA ALA A 293 4.84 15.73 12.90
C ALA A 293 4.95 14.68 11.76
N SER A 294 5.56 15.04 10.63
CA SER A 294 5.74 14.15 9.48
C SER A 294 6.57 12.91 9.78
N PHE A 295 7.50 12.98 10.73
CA PHE A 295 8.29 11.83 11.18
C PHE A 295 7.42 10.74 11.84
N ILE A 296 6.23 11.09 12.34
CA ILE A 296 5.30 10.11 12.92
C ILE A 296 4.10 9.77 12.00
N THR A 297 3.72 10.64 11.05
CA THR A 297 2.50 10.42 10.25
C THR A 297 2.75 9.77 8.89
N ASN A 298 3.98 9.81 8.35
CA ASN A 298 4.22 9.55 6.93
C ASN A 298 5.11 8.34 6.61
N TYR A 299 5.52 7.49 7.57
CA TYR A 299 6.64 6.57 7.32
C TYR A 299 6.30 5.12 7.01
N PHE A 300 5.05 4.67 7.21
CA PHE A 300 4.62 3.32 6.90
C PHE A 300 3.23 3.33 6.23
N LYS A 301 3.22 3.38 4.90
CA LYS A 301 1.98 3.51 4.13
C LYS A 301 2.15 2.91 2.74
N ILE A 302 1.16 2.16 2.27
CA ILE A 302 1.06 1.77 0.86
C ILE A 302 0.90 3.05 0.05
N LYS A 303 1.82 3.31 -0.90
CA LYS A 303 1.77 4.54 -1.70
C LYS A 303 0.38 4.70 -2.31
N ASP A 304 -0.12 5.93 -2.29
CA ASP A 304 -1.51 6.18 -2.69
C ASP A 304 -1.77 5.68 -4.12
N ILE A 305 -2.81 4.87 -4.24
CA ILE A 305 -3.35 4.39 -5.51
C ILE A 305 -4.56 5.29 -5.78
N PRO A 306 -4.52 6.13 -6.83
CA PRO A 306 -5.64 7.04 -7.10
C PRO A 306 -6.93 6.26 -7.28
N GLN A 307 -8.03 6.78 -6.75
CA GLN A 307 -9.32 6.10 -6.79
C GLN A 307 -9.74 5.85 -8.25
N GLY A 308 -10.20 4.64 -8.54
CA GLY A 308 -10.58 4.23 -9.91
C GLY A 308 -9.41 3.85 -10.82
N THR A 309 -8.18 3.83 -10.32
CA THR A 309 -7.02 3.33 -11.08
C THR A 309 -7.06 1.81 -11.14
N CYS A 310 -7.10 1.25 -12.35
CA CYS A 310 -6.80 -0.16 -12.56
C CYS A 310 -5.28 -0.39 -12.58
N ILE A 311 -4.78 -1.24 -11.68
CA ILE A 311 -3.38 -1.65 -11.67
C ILE A 311 -3.21 -2.83 -12.62
N ALA A 312 -2.23 -2.80 -13.52
CA ALA A 312 -1.97 -3.94 -14.40
C ALA A 312 -1.46 -5.15 -13.61
N SER A 313 -1.95 -6.35 -13.94
CA SER A 313 -1.44 -7.60 -13.35
C SER A 313 0.08 -7.72 -13.58
N GLY A 314 0.83 -8.06 -12.53
CA GLY A 314 2.29 -8.08 -12.53
C GLY A 314 2.95 -6.74 -12.18
N SER A 315 2.17 -5.69 -11.88
CA SER A 315 2.73 -4.43 -11.38
C SER A 315 3.16 -4.52 -9.92
N THR A 316 4.20 -3.77 -9.57
CA THR A 316 4.69 -3.66 -8.20
C THR A 316 4.09 -2.45 -7.50
N ILE A 317 3.29 -2.70 -6.48
CA ILE A 317 2.73 -1.70 -5.58
C ILE A 317 3.80 -1.34 -4.55
N GLN A 318 4.10 -0.06 -4.45
CA GLN A 318 5.17 0.45 -3.60
C GLN A 318 4.67 0.71 -2.17
N LEU A 319 5.50 0.42 -1.19
CA LEU A 319 5.33 0.79 0.21
C LEU A 319 6.27 1.94 0.53
N GLN A 320 5.75 3.01 1.12
CA GLN A 320 6.59 3.99 1.81
C GLN A 320 7.01 3.37 3.14
N ASN A 321 8.24 2.87 3.21
CA ASN A 321 8.86 2.26 4.39
C ASN A 321 10.31 2.75 4.56
N VAL A 322 10.46 4.03 4.90
CA VAL A 322 11.75 4.75 4.99
C VAL A 322 12.71 4.19 6.04
N HIS A 323 12.20 3.37 6.97
CA HIS A 323 12.98 2.73 8.03
C HIS A 323 13.39 1.29 7.72
N CYS A 324 13.03 0.77 6.53
CA CYS A 324 13.19 -0.63 6.17
C CYS A 324 12.71 -1.59 7.26
N LEU A 325 11.57 -1.27 7.86
CA LEU A 325 10.96 -2.15 8.84
C LEU A 325 10.60 -3.48 8.16
N PRO A 326 10.69 -4.62 8.88
CA PRO A 326 10.24 -5.90 8.33
C PRO A 326 8.73 -5.85 8.05
N VAL A 327 8.32 -6.24 6.84
CA VAL A 327 6.92 -6.16 6.41
C VAL A 327 6.35 -7.56 6.22
N THR A 328 5.16 -7.77 6.78
CA THR A 328 4.28 -8.88 6.47
C THR A 328 3.15 -8.37 5.58
N TRP A 329 2.92 -9.06 4.47
CA TRP A 329 1.86 -8.72 3.53
C TRP A 329 0.69 -9.69 3.66
N SER A 330 -0.53 -9.16 3.65
CA SER A 330 -1.77 -9.92 3.53
C SER A 330 -2.54 -9.44 2.32
N VAL A 331 -2.97 -10.37 1.47
CA VAL A 331 -3.61 -10.08 0.18
C VAL A 331 -4.86 -10.93 0.05
N SER A 332 -5.97 -10.29 -0.30
CA SER A 332 -7.20 -10.96 -0.73
C SER A 332 -7.56 -10.54 -2.15
N GLY A 333 -7.97 -11.49 -3.00
CA GLY A 333 -8.37 -11.24 -4.38
C GLY A 333 -7.24 -11.23 -5.43
N ALA A 334 -5.99 -11.48 -5.04
CA ALA A 334 -4.85 -11.60 -5.96
C ALA A 334 -3.80 -12.60 -5.45
N THR A 335 -2.87 -12.99 -6.32
CA THR A 335 -1.73 -13.85 -6.01
C THR A 335 -0.47 -13.00 -5.85
N ILE A 336 0.33 -13.26 -4.82
CA ILE A 336 1.64 -12.61 -4.63
C ILE A 336 2.66 -13.29 -5.53
N THR A 337 3.29 -12.53 -6.43
CA THR A 337 4.37 -13.06 -7.29
C THR A 337 5.76 -12.69 -6.77
N SER A 338 5.90 -11.51 -6.17
CA SER A 338 7.13 -11.09 -5.50
C SER A 338 6.80 -10.13 -4.35
N GLN A 339 7.63 -10.07 -3.33
CA GLN A 339 7.45 -9.15 -2.21
C GLN A 339 8.78 -8.77 -1.57
N SER A 340 8.81 -7.58 -0.98
CA SER A 340 9.92 -7.04 -0.21
C SER A 340 9.38 -6.15 0.91
N SER A 341 10.26 -5.57 1.72
CA SER A 341 9.89 -4.54 2.69
C SER A 341 9.54 -3.19 2.03
N GLN A 342 9.71 -3.04 0.72
CA GLN A 342 9.48 -1.78 -0.02
C GLN A 342 8.35 -1.87 -1.05
N GLY A 343 7.80 -3.05 -1.27
CA GLY A 343 6.72 -3.22 -2.23
C GLY A 343 6.39 -4.68 -2.49
N ILE A 344 5.30 -4.87 -3.22
CA ILE A 344 4.70 -6.15 -3.51
C ILE A 344 4.22 -6.19 -4.96
N THR A 345 4.52 -7.27 -5.66
CA THR A 345 4.03 -7.55 -7.01
C THR A 345 2.88 -8.54 -6.92
N LEU A 346 1.75 -8.16 -7.52
CA LEU A 346 0.53 -8.96 -7.51
C LEU A 346 0.15 -9.39 -8.93
N SER A 347 -0.33 -10.62 -9.08
CA SER A 347 -0.95 -11.11 -10.31
C SER A 347 -2.41 -11.53 -10.07
N GLY A 348 -3.21 -11.44 -11.12
CA GLY A 348 -4.63 -11.79 -11.08
C GLY A 348 -5.51 -10.70 -11.67
N SER A 349 -6.82 -10.85 -11.49
CA SER A 349 -7.80 -9.87 -11.93
C SER A 349 -8.95 -9.74 -10.94
N GLY A 350 -9.45 -8.52 -10.73
CA GLY A 350 -10.57 -8.20 -9.85
C GLY A 350 -10.24 -7.23 -8.74
N ARG A 351 -11.12 -7.20 -7.73
CA ARG A 351 -10.97 -6.32 -6.57
C ARG A 351 -10.01 -6.93 -5.56
N VAL A 352 -8.96 -6.18 -5.22
CA VAL A 352 -7.90 -6.60 -4.30
C VAL A 352 -7.97 -5.80 -3.02
N THR A 353 -7.85 -6.49 -1.88
CA THR A 353 -7.55 -5.86 -0.58
C THR A 353 -6.13 -6.23 -0.19
N LEU A 354 -5.28 -5.22 -0.06
CA LEU A 354 -3.87 -5.34 0.29
C LEU A 354 -3.63 -4.71 1.65
N THR A 355 -3.01 -5.46 2.56
CA THR A 355 -2.60 -4.98 3.88
C THR A 355 -1.09 -5.17 4.04
N ALA A 356 -0.40 -4.10 4.41
CA ALA A 356 1.00 -4.14 4.83
C ALA A 356 1.06 -3.99 6.35
N THR A 357 1.82 -4.84 7.03
CA THR A 357 1.98 -4.80 8.49
C THR A 357 3.45 -4.89 8.89
N SER A 358 3.87 -4.09 9.87
CA SER A 358 5.19 -4.17 10.49
C SER A 358 5.07 -3.86 11.98
N GLY A 359 5.13 -4.87 12.85
CA GLY A 359 4.83 -4.67 14.26
C GLY A 359 3.42 -4.08 14.42
N ASN A 360 3.33 -2.83 14.86
CA ASN A 360 2.07 -2.12 15.06
C ASN A 360 1.70 -1.16 13.92
N TYR A 361 2.56 -1.01 12.92
CA TYR A 361 2.22 -0.27 11.70
C TYR A 361 1.36 -1.15 10.83
N THR A 362 0.18 -0.68 10.44
CA THR A 362 -0.70 -1.36 9.49
C THR A 362 -1.30 -0.34 8.53
N ASP A 363 -1.21 -0.61 7.23
CA ASP A 363 -1.94 0.15 6.21
C ASP A 363 -2.67 -0.81 5.29
N THR A 364 -3.92 -0.47 4.94
CA THR A 364 -4.78 -1.30 4.09
C THR A 364 -5.36 -0.47 2.96
N LYS A 365 -5.23 -0.98 1.74
CA LYS A 365 -5.77 -0.37 0.52
C LYS A 365 -6.64 -1.38 -0.22
N THR A 366 -7.71 -0.87 -0.82
CA THR A 366 -8.54 -1.61 -1.77
C THR A 366 -8.44 -0.95 -3.14
N PHE A 367 -8.17 -1.73 -4.17
CA PHE A 367 -8.03 -1.25 -5.56
C PHE A 367 -8.37 -2.38 -6.53
N ASP A 368 -8.49 -2.03 -7.81
CA ASP A 368 -8.79 -2.98 -8.88
C ASP A 368 -7.49 -3.37 -9.59
N LEU A 369 -7.29 -4.67 -9.80
CA LEU A 369 -6.12 -5.26 -10.43
C LEU A 369 -6.54 -6.00 -11.71
N GLY A 370 -5.77 -5.85 -12.79
CA GLY A 370 -5.80 -6.67 -14.00
C GLY A 370 -7.10 -6.59 -14.81
N SER A 371 -6.98 -6.62 -16.14
CA SER A 371 -8.15 -6.79 -16.99
C SER A 371 -8.86 -8.11 -16.68
N PRO A 372 -10.21 -8.15 -16.75
CA PRO A 372 -10.94 -9.40 -16.61
C PRO A 372 -10.54 -10.39 -17.70
N THR A 373 -10.63 -11.68 -17.40
CA THR A 373 -10.31 -12.75 -18.35
C THR A 373 -11.52 -13.66 -18.51
N ILE A 374 -11.88 -13.99 -19.75
CA ILE A 374 -12.94 -14.94 -20.05
C ILE A 374 -12.36 -16.30 -20.41
N THR A 375 -12.92 -17.32 -19.79
CA THR A 375 -12.77 -18.74 -20.14
C THR A 375 -14.16 -19.34 -20.36
N THR A 376 -14.21 -20.57 -20.81
CA THR A 376 -15.44 -21.36 -20.86
C THR A 376 -15.23 -22.64 -20.08
N SER A 377 -16.24 -23.10 -19.35
CA SER A 377 -16.25 -24.46 -18.79
C SER A 377 -16.92 -25.38 -19.81
N SER A 378 -16.24 -26.47 -20.17
CA SER A 378 -16.66 -27.38 -21.23
C SER A 378 -17.88 -28.22 -20.85
N PHE A 379 -19.04 -27.80 -21.36
CA PHE A 379 -20.09 -28.69 -21.86
C PHE A 379 -20.39 -28.24 -23.29
N GLY A 380 -20.24 -29.14 -24.28
CA GLY A 380 -20.55 -28.82 -25.68
C GLY A 380 -19.35 -28.84 -26.64
N GLY A 381 -18.55 -29.92 -26.63
CA GLY A 381 -17.55 -30.15 -27.68
C GLY A 381 -18.17 -30.32 -29.08
N GLN A 382 -19.50 -30.39 -29.18
CA GLN A 382 -20.24 -30.54 -30.42
C GLN A 382 -21.65 -29.97 -30.23
N PHE A 383 -22.03 -28.98 -31.05
CA PHE A 383 -23.40 -28.45 -31.08
C PHE A 383 -24.25 -29.18 -32.10
N CYS A 384 -25.54 -29.35 -31.80
CA CYS A 384 -26.47 -29.99 -32.71
C CYS A 384 -27.23 -28.94 -33.51
N LYS A 385 -27.28 -29.10 -34.84
CA LYS A 385 -28.19 -28.34 -35.71
C LYS A 385 -29.63 -28.51 -35.21
N THR A 386 -30.32 -27.41 -34.91
CA THR A 386 -31.69 -27.45 -34.37
C THR A 386 -32.51 -26.23 -34.81
N TYR A 387 -33.82 -26.40 -34.92
CA TYR A 387 -34.77 -25.32 -35.23
C TYR A 387 -35.32 -24.63 -33.97
N TYR A 388 -34.90 -25.05 -32.77
CA TYR A 388 -35.33 -24.50 -31.48
C TYR A 388 -34.14 -24.32 -30.53
N TYR A 389 -34.31 -23.55 -29.45
CA TYR A 389 -33.27 -23.42 -28.43
C TYR A 389 -33.26 -24.66 -27.53
N GLU A 390 -32.16 -25.41 -27.56
CA GLU A 390 -31.98 -26.59 -26.71
C GLU A 390 -31.19 -26.24 -25.44
N PHE A 391 -31.59 -26.79 -24.29
CA PHE A 391 -30.87 -26.64 -23.03
C PHE A 391 -29.44 -27.22 -23.05
N GLN A 392 -29.08 -27.95 -24.11
CA GLN A 392 -27.74 -28.53 -24.29
C GLN A 392 -26.83 -27.71 -25.20
N ASN A 393 -27.37 -26.83 -26.05
CA ASN A 393 -26.58 -25.94 -26.89
C ASN A 393 -26.31 -24.62 -26.16
N TYR A 394 -25.45 -24.64 -25.14
CA TYR A 394 -25.01 -23.43 -24.47
C TYR A 394 -23.50 -23.38 -24.27
N VAL A 395 -22.98 -22.17 -24.13
CA VAL A 395 -21.63 -21.88 -23.68
C VAL A 395 -21.72 -21.18 -22.35
N GLU A 396 -21.14 -21.78 -21.31
CA GLU A 396 -20.98 -21.12 -20.02
C GLU A 396 -19.66 -20.37 -19.97
N PHE A 397 -19.74 -19.05 -19.80
CA PHE A 397 -18.59 -18.20 -19.58
C PHE A 397 -18.20 -18.23 -18.11
N THR A 398 -16.93 -18.52 -17.88
CA THR A 398 -16.28 -18.49 -16.57
C THR A 398 -15.09 -17.57 -16.63
N GLY A 399 -14.50 -17.22 -15.48
CA GLY A 399 -13.30 -16.40 -15.46
C GLY A 399 -13.11 -15.60 -14.17
N ASN A 400 -12.15 -14.69 -14.22
CA ASN A 400 -11.69 -13.91 -13.07
C ASN A 400 -11.86 -12.40 -13.34
N GLY A 401 -12.04 -11.63 -12.27
CA GLY A 401 -12.12 -10.17 -12.32
C GLY A 401 -13.46 -9.61 -12.82
N PHE A 402 -14.50 -10.43 -12.85
CA PHE A 402 -15.85 -9.99 -13.22
C PHE A 402 -16.41 -9.04 -12.16
N ALA A 403 -17.03 -7.94 -12.61
CA ALA A 403 -17.86 -7.15 -11.72
C ALA A 403 -19.14 -7.95 -11.38
N PRO A 404 -19.71 -7.80 -10.18
CA PRO A 404 -20.89 -8.55 -9.78
C PRO A 404 -22.09 -7.92 -10.49
N LEU A 405 -22.51 -8.48 -11.63
CA LEU A 405 -23.84 -8.38 -12.26
C LEU A 405 -23.85 -9.14 -13.60
N SER A 406 -24.95 -9.82 -13.87
CA SER A 406 -25.23 -10.70 -15.02
C SER A 406 -25.42 -10.00 -16.39
N ALA A 407 -24.92 -8.78 -16.56
CA ALA A 407 -25.19 -7.93 -17.74
C ALA A 407 -23.95 -7.31 -18.40
N ASN A 408 -22.78 -7.90 -18.22
CA ASN A 408 -21.50 -7.30 -18.63
C ASN A 408 -20.83 -7.98 -19.83
N PHE A 409 -21.57 -8.77 -20.62
CA PHE A 409 -21.01 -9.47 -21.79
C PHE A 409 -21.43 -8.80 -23.10
N GLU A 410 -20.48 -8.67 -24.02
CA GLU A 410 -20.76 -8.37 -25.42
C GLU A 410 -20.39 -9.57 -26.28
N VAL A 411 -21.24 -9.87 -27.25
CA VAL A 411 -21.06 -10.99 -28.19
C VAL A 411 -21.16 -10.43 -29.60
N GLU A 412 -20.18 -10.77 -30.43
CA GLU A 412 -20.21 -10.45 -31.86
C GLU A 412 -19.97 -11.71 -32.69
N LYS A 413 -20.83 -11.91 -33.70
CA LYS A 413 -20.68 -12.99 -34.67
C LYS A 413 -19.44 -12.75 -35.53
N ALA A 414 -18.62 -13.77 -35.73
CA ALA A 414 -17.48 -13.67 -36.63
C ALA A 414 -17.95 -13.75 -38.10
N VAL A 415 -17.20 -13.09 -39.00
CA VAL A 415 -17.55 -12.96 -40.42
C VAL A 415 -17.69 -14.32 -41.13
N ASN A 416 -16.91 -15.32 -40.74
CA ASN A 416 -16.89 -16.66 -41.35
C ASN A 416 -17.72 -17.69 -40.57
N SER A 417 -18.61 -17.25 -39.68
CA SER A 417 -19.48 -18.14 -38.92
C SER A 417 -20.68 -18.59 -39.76
N VAL A 418 -21.09 -19.84 -39.60
CA VAL A 418 -22.44 -20.26 -40.02
C VAL A 418 -23.51 -19.49 -39.25
N ASN A 419 -24.72 -19.34 -39.80
CA ASN A 419 -25.77 -18.53 -39.18
C ASN A 419 -26.36 -19.22 -37.93
N PHE A 420 -26.47 -18.48 -36.83
CA PHE A 420 -27.05 -18.95 -35.58
C PHE A 420 -27.82 -17.85 -34.84
N GLY A 421 -28.89 -18.20 -34.13
CA GLY A 421 -29.52 -17.36 -33.11
C GLY A 421 -28.84 -17.53 -31.75
N TYR A 422 -28.92 -16.54 -30.87
CA TYR A 422 -28.47 -16.70 -29.48
C TYR A 422 -29.25 -15.80 -28.52
N TYR A 423 -29.26 -16.19 -27.24
CA TYR A 423 -29.64 -15.32 -26.13
C TYR A 423 -28.76 -15.60 -24.90
N LEU A 424 -28.71 -14.64 -23.98
CA LEU A 424 -27.89 -14.71 -22.76
C LEU A 424 -28.80 -14.85 -21.53
N VAL A 425 -28.44 -15.75 -20.62
CA VAL A 425 -29.01 -15.85 -19.28
C VAL A 425 -27.85 -16.04 -18.31
N ASP A 426 -27.69 -15.11 -17.38
CA ASP A 426 -26.57 -15.07 -16.44
C ASP A 426 -25.20 -15.12 -17.16
N ASN A 427 -24.40 -16.15 -16.89
CA ASN A 427 -23.12 -16.39 -17.53
C ASN A 427 -23.20 -17.39 -18.72
N LYS A 428 -24.41 -17.73 -19.18
CA LYS A 428 -24.63 -18.71 -20.25
C LYS A 428 -25.17 -18.07 -21.52
N MET A 429 -24.56 -18.42 -22.64
CA MET A 429 -25.04 -18.11 -23.99
C MET A 429 -25.67 -19.35 -24.60
N TYR A 430 -26.98 -19.33 -24.78
CA TYR A 430 -27.70 -20.39 -25.48
C TYR A 430 -27.67 -20.11 -26.99
N ILE A 431 -27.36 -21.12 -27.78
CA ILE A 431 -27.08 -21.00 -29.20
C ILE A 431 -28.04 -21.87 -30.00
N GLN A 432 -28.58 -21.33 -31.09
CA GLN A 432 -29.47 -22.00 -32.02
C GLN A 432 -28.82 -22.04 -33.41
N PRO A 433 -28.06 -23.09 -33.73
CA PRO A 433 -27.42 -23.21 -35.04
C PRO A 433 -28.38 -23.79 -36.08
N HIS A 434 -28.58 -23.06 -37.19
CA HIS A 434 -29.53 -23.45 -38.24
C HIS A 434 -28.91 -24.34 -39.33
N THR A 435 -27.58 -24.40 -39.39
CA THR A 435 -26.82 -25.15 -40.39
C THR A 435 -25.63 -25.82 -39.73
N THR A 436 -25.17 -26.93 -40.30
CA THR A 436 -23.91 -27.57 -39.91
C THR A 436 -22.71 -26.73 -40.33
N GLY A 437 -21.58 -26.92 -39.65
CA GLY A 437 -20.33 -26.19 -39.89
C GLY A 437 -19.84 -25.52 -38.62
N ILE A 438 -18.89 -24.59 -38.76
CA ILE A 438 -18.27 -23.93 -37.61
C ILE A 438 -19.08 -22.68 -37.25
N ILE A 439 -19.60 -22.61 -36.02
CA ILE A 439 -20.00 -21.33 -35.46
C ILE A 439 -18.78 -20.63 -34.88
N SER A 440 -18.66 -19.34 -35.12
CA SER A 440 -17.56 -18.51 -34.64
C SER A 440 -18.12 -17.21 -34.11
N PHE A 441 -17.74 -16.87 -32.89
CA PHE A 441 -18.14 -15.61 -32.26
C PHE A 441 -17.07 -15.16 -31.29
N ARG A 442 -16.95 -13.85 -31.12
CA ARG A 442 -16.07 -13.25 -30.12
C ARG A 442 -16.90 -12.73 -28.96
N VAL A 443 -16.36 -12.90 -27.75
CA VAL A 443 -16.98 -12.41 -26.51
C VAL A 443 -15.99 -11.56 -25.75
N ARG A 444 -16.47 -10.47 -25.15
CA ARG A 444 -15.73 -9.72 -24.13
C ARG A 444 -16.64 -9.43 -22.94
N VAL A 445 -16.02 -9.16 -21.79
CA VAL A 445 -16.70 -8.97 -20.52
C VAL A 445 -16.18 -7.74 -19.83
N GLN A 446 -17.06 -7.00 -19.18
CA GLN A 446 -16.69 -5.87 -18.35
C GLN A 446 -16.38 -6.33 -16.93
N GLY A 447 -15.19 -6.01 -16.47
CA GLY A 447 -14.70 -6.22 -15.12
C GLY A 447 -14.43 -4.89 -14.42
N TYR A 448 -13.86 -4.97 -13.22
CA TYR A 448 -13.49 -3.79 -12.44
C TYR A 448 -12.47 -2.89 -13.16
N CYS A 449 -11.64 -3.49 -14.00
CA CYS A 449 -10.60 -2.84 -14.80
C CYS A 449 -11.01 -2.52 -16.25
N GLY A 450 -12.31 -2.45 -16.53
CA GLY A 450 -12.85 -2.24 -17.87
C GLY A 450 -13.07 -3.54 -18.64
N TRP A 451 -13.09 -3.45 -19.97
CA TRP A 451 -13.38 -4.59 -20.85
C TRP A 451 -12.21 -5.54 -20.98
N SER A 452 -12.50 -6.85 -20.98
CA SER A 452 -11.54 -7.85 -21.44
C SER A 452 -11.23 -7.63 -22.92
N PRO A 453 -10.08 -8.10 -23.41
CA PRO A 453 -9.90 -8.35 -24.83
C PRO A 453 -11.03 -9.23 -25.36
N TRP A 454 -11.36 -9.04 -26.64
CA TRP A 454 -12.23 -9.97 -27.36
C TRP A 454 -11.57 -11.35 -27.42
N LYS A 455 -12.30 -12.38 -27.00
CA LYS A 455 -11.87 -13.77 -27.12
C LYS A 455 -12.74 -14.49 -28.14
N LEU A 456 -12.10 -15.09 -29.14
CA LEU A 456 -12.77 -15.88 -30.16
C LEU A 456 -13.08 -17.28 -29.60
N PHE A 457 -14.31 -17.72 -29.83
CA PHE A 457 -14.75 -19.09 -29.59
C PHE A 457 -15.24 -19.70 -30.90
N GLN A 458 -14.88 -20.96 -31.11
CA GLN A 458 -15.27 -21.74 -32.28
C GLN A 458 -15.77 -23.11 -31.83
N TYR A 459 -16.91 -23.51 -32.36
CA TYR A 459 -17.51 -24.81 -32.04
C TYR A 459 -18.06 -25.44 -33.32
N ASP A 460 -17.87 -26.75 -33.44
CA ASP A 460 -18.43 -27.53 -34.53
C ASP A 460 -19.92 -27.77 -34.29
N VAL A 461 -20.72 -27.43 -35.30
CA VAL A 461 -22.12 -27.82 -35.40
C VAL A 461 -22.21 -29.02 -36.33
N VAL A 462 -22.64 -30.15 -35.79
CA VAL A 462 -22.93 -31.33 -36.59
C VAL A 462 -24.41 -31.54 -36.79
N ASN A 463 -24.72 -32.31 -37.82
CA ASN A 463 -26.04 -32.87 -37.96
C ASN A 463 -26.13 -34.06 -37.00
N CYS A 464 -26.70 -33.85 -35.82
CA CYS A 464 -26.89 -34.92 -34.82
C CYS A 464 -28.00 -35.92 -35.22
N GLY A 465 -28.24 -36.07 -36.53
CA GLY A 465 -29.54 -36.39 -37.08
C GLY A 465 -30.44 -35.16 -36.98
N SER A 466 -31.19 -34.87 -38.04
CA SER A 466 -32.38 -34.06 -37.90
C SER A 466 -33.16 -34.61 -36.70
N GLY A 467 -33.74 -33.74 -35.88
CA GLY A 467 -35.05 -34.05 -35.31
C GLY A 467 -36.00 -34.27 -36.48
N GLY A 468 -35.82 -35.38 -37.19
CA GLY A 468 -36.77 -35.88 -38.15
C GLY A 468 -38.00 -36.14 -37.32
N ASP A 469 -39.05 -35.42 -37.65
CA ASP A 469 -40.40 -35.55 -37.13
C ASP A 469 -40.79 -37.04 -37.16
N PHE A 470 -40.45 -37.78 -36.10
CA PHE A 470 -40.99 -39.12 -35.88
C PHE A 470 -42.49 -39.04 -35.58
N PHE A 471 -42.98 -37.82 -35.38
CA PHE A 471 -44.38 -37.47 -35.34
C PHE A 471 -44.62 -36.17 -36.10
N ARG A 472 -45.79 -36.04 -36.72
CA ARG A 472 -46.29 -34.77 -37.28
C ARG A 472 -47.49 -34.30 -36.47
N ALA A 473 -47.55 -33.03 -36.09
CA ALA A 473 -48.74 -32.44 -35.50
C ALA A 473 -49.59 -31.70 -36.55
N TYR A 474 -50.84 -32.13 -36.79
CA TYR A 474 -51.73 -31.47 -37.75
C TYR A 474 -53.23 -31.55 -37.38
N PRO A 475 -54.05 -30.56 -37.79
CA PRO A 475 -53.66 -29.30 -38.40
C PRO A 475 -52.96 -28.38 -37.39
N ASN A 476 -51.99 -27.60 -37.86
CA ASN A 476 -51.32 -26.55 -37.10
C ASN A 476 -51.25 -25.30 -37.99
N PRO A 477 -52.12 -24.29 -37.80
CA PRO A 477 -52.91 -24.02 -36.60
C PRO A 477 -54.04 -25.02 -36.33
N ALA A 478 -54.20 -25.37 -35.05
CA ALA A 478 -55.28 -26.21 -34.52
C ALA A 478 -56.49 -25.34 -34.16
N LYS A 479 -57.69 -25.85 -34.45
CA LYS A 479 -58.95 -25.16 -34.17
C LYS A 479 -59.59 -25.75 -32.91
N ASP A 480 -60.20 -26.93 -33.06
CA ASP A 480 -60.80 -27.68 -31.95
C ASP A 480 -59.91 -28.84 -31.50
N SER A 481 -59.04 -29.34 -32.36
CA SER A 481 -58.12 -30.45 -32.07
C SER A 481 -56.95 -30.46 -33.05
N PHE A 482 -55.88 -31.13 -32.66
CA PHE A 482 -54.80 -31.54 -33.56
C PHE A 482 -54.45 -33.01 -33.32
N THR A 483 -53.81 -33.63 -34.31
CA THR A 483 -53.42 -35.03 -34.31
C THR A 483 -51.91 -35.12 -34.34
N LEU A 484 -51.35 -35.90 -33.43
CA LEU A 484 -49.98 -36.38 -33.47
C LEU A 484 -49.95 -37.67 -34.24
N ASP A 485 -49.35 -37.64 -35.41
CA ASP A 485 -49.25 -38.78 -36.31
C ASP A 485 -47.83 -39.30 -36.31
N PHE A 486 -47.65 -40.51 -35.78
CA PHE A 486 -46.36 -41.17 -35.61
C PHE A 486 -46.04 -42.09 -36.80
N GLU A 487 -46.80 -42.04 -37.88
CA GLU A 487 -46.53 -42.80 -39.11
C GLU A 487 -45.45 -42.13 -39.97
N SER A 488 -44.35 -42.86 -40.20
CA SER A 488 -43.39 -42.55 -41.25
C SER A 488 -43.86 -43.12 -42.59
N GLU A 489 -43.86 -42.30 -43.65
CA GLU A 489 -44.10 -42.73 -45.04
C GLU A 489 -42.93 -43.52 -45.64
N ASP A 490 -41.78 -43.55 -44.98
CA ASP A 490 -40.56 -44.20 -45.45
C ASP A 490 -40.40 -45.57 -44.77
N GLU A 491 -40.56 -46.66 -45.53
CA GLU A 491 -40.51 -48.04 -44.98
C GLU A 491 -39.19 -48.36 -44.28
N ASN A 492 -38.11 -47.67 -44.65
CA ASN A 492 -36.78 -47.81 -44.04
C ASN A 492 -36.60 -46.98 -42.75
N GLN A 493 -37.53 -46.08 -42.44
CA GLN A 493 -37.52 -45.22 -41.24
C GLN A 493 -38.67 -45.53 -40.27
N LYS A 494 -39.34 -46.69 -40.40
CA LYS A 494 -40.28 -47.18 -39.38
C LYS A 494 -39.51 -47.41 -38.07
N ARG A 495 -39.37 -46.36 -37.24
CA ARG A 495 -38.98 -46.54 -35.85
C ARG A 495 -40.08 -47.34 -35.17
N ILE A 496 -39.73 -48.54 -34.75
CA ILE A 496 -40.51 -49.29 -33.76
C ILE A 496 -40.54 -48.40 -32.52
N LEU A 497 -41.72 -47.99 -32.05
CA LEU A 497 -41.87 -47.37 -30.72
C LEU A 497 -41.41 -48.43 -29.70
N ILE A 498 -40.20 -48.27 -29.17
CA ILE A 498 -39.57 -49.29 -28.32
C ILE A 498 -40.09 -49.17 -26.88
N ASP A 499 -40.48 -47.97 -26.47
CA ASP A 499 -40.88 -47.60 -25.10
C ASP A 499 -42.12 -46.67 -25.10
N ASP A 500 -42.72 -46.44 -23.93
CA ASP A 500 -43.89 -45.56 -23.76
C ASP A 500 -43.51 -44.09 -24.01
N LEU A 501 -44.38 -43.33 -24.67
CA LEU A 501 -44.14 -41.90 -24.94
C LEU A 501 -44.95 -41.03 -23.99
N LYS A 502 -44.28 -40.18 -23.22
CA LYS A 502 -44.95 -39.14 -22.42
C LYS A 502 -45.15 -37.89 -23.29
N ILE A 503 -46.38 -37.40 -23.36
CA ILE A 503 -46.76 -36.25 -24.18
C ILE A 503 -47.26 -35.16 -23.26
N GLU A 504 -46.73 -33.96 -23.39
CA GLU A 504 -47.04 -32.81 -22.55
C GLU A 504 -47.29 -31.57 -23.42
N LEU A 505 -48.25 -30.73 -23.06
CA LEU A 505 -48.47 -29.43 -23.72
C LEU A 505 -48.33 -28.31 -22.69
N TYR A 506 -47.56 -27.29 -23.03
CA TYR A 506 -47.34 -26.11 -22.20
C TYR A 506 -47.89 -24.87 -22.89
N ASN A 507 -48.46 -23.95 -22.12
CA ASN A 507 -48.82 -22.63 -22.66
C ASN A 507 -47.59 -21.71 -22.79
N SER A 508 -47.79 -20.50 -23.31
CA SER A 508 -46.74 -19.49 -23.50
C SER A 508 -46.04 -19.03 -22.20
N TYR A 509 -46.65 -19.29 -21.04
CA TYR A 509 -46.10 -19.01 -19.71
C TYR A 509 -45.40 -20.24 -19.09
N GLN A 510 -45.10 -21.27 -19.89
CA GLN A 510 -44.47 -22.53 -19.44
C GLN A 510 -45.29 -23.31 -18.40
N LYS A 511 -46.60 -23.07 -18.30
CA LYS A 511 -47.48 -23.88 -17.45
C LYS A 511 -47.97 -25.10 -18.23
N LEU A 512 -47.84 -26.29 -17.64
CA LEU A 512 -48.39 -27.53 -18.18
C LEU A 512 -49.92 -27.44 -18.23
N VAL A 513 -50.50 -27.69 -19.40
CA VAL A 513 -51.95 -27.61 -19.65
C VAL A 513 -52.55 -28.93 -20.12
N PHE A 514 -51.73 -29.87 -20.59
CA PHE A 514 -52.15 -31.21 -20.98
C PHE A 514 -51.00 -32.19 -20.77
N GLU A 515 -51.31 -33.41 -20.33
CA GLU A 515 -50.36 -34.52 -20.33
C GLU A 515 -51.07 -35.84 -20.63
N THR A 516 -50.36 -36.75 -21.29
CA THR A 516 -50.80 -38.14 -21.48
C THR A 516 -49.59 -39.04 -21.71
N VAL A 517 -49.81 -40.36 -21.67
CA VAL A 517 -48.81 -41.37 -22.00
C VAL A 517 -49.39 -42.27 -23.09
N LEU A 518 -48.70 -42.35 -24.22
CA LEU A 518 -49.03 -43.27 -25.31
C LEU A 518 -48.28 -44.58 -25.06
N LYS A 519 -49.03 -45.67 -24.83
CA LYS A 519 -48.43 -46.97 -24.50
C LYS A 519 -47.96 -47.69 -25.75
N LYS A 520 -46.88 -48.46 -25.61
CA LYS A 520 -46.30 -49.27 -26.70
C LYS A 520 -47.29 -50.21 -27.40
N GLU A 521 -48.33 -50.66 -26.71
CA GLU A 521 -49.29 -51.67 -27.18
C GLU A 521 -50.44 -51.08 -28.03
N GLU A 522 -50.61 -49.75 -28.04
CA GLU A 522 -51.67 -49.03 -28.75
C GLU A 522 -51.28 -48.87 -30.23
N LYS A 523 -51.51 -49.93 -31.02
CA LYS A 523 -51.07 -50.06 -32.44
C LYS A 523 -51.73 -49.12 -33.45
N GLU A 524 -52.51 -48.14 -33.02
CA GLU A 524 -53.02 -47.08 -33.89
C GLU A 524 -52.15 -45.83 -33.74
N LYS A 525 -51.31 -45.58 -34.74
CA LYS A 525 -50.19 -44.63 -34.75
C LYS A 525 -50.61 -43.15 -34.83
N LYS A 526 -51.74 -42.76 -34.24
CA LYS A 526 -52.24 -41.38 -34.22
C LYS A 526 -52.90 -41.05 -32.88
N LEU A 527 -52.45 -39.98 -32.23
CA LEU A 527 -53.09 -39.45 -31.01
C LEU A 527 -53.77 -38.12 -31.33
N LYS A 528 -55.09 -38.07 -31.14
CA LYS A 528 -55.86 -36.83 -31.27
C LYS A 528 -55.93 -36.11 -29.92
N ILE A 529 -55.54 -34.84 -29.89
CA ILE A 529 -55.58 -33.97 -28.71
C ILE A 529 -56.66 -32.91 -28.94
N ASP A 530 -57.66 -32.90 -28.06
CA ASP A 530 -58.71 -31.88 -28.03
C ASP A 530 -58.17 -30.61 -27.36
N VAL A 531 -58.24 -29.50 -28.09
CA VAL A 531 -57.80 -28.17 -27.65
C VAL A 531 -58.91 -27.13 -27.70
N SER A 532 -60.17 -27.55 -27.92
CA SER A 532 -61.33 -26.66 -28.04
C SER A 532 -61.54 -25.75 -26.83
N ARG A 533 -61.05 -26.15 -25.65
CA ARG A 533 -61.13 -25.39 -24.39
C ARG A 533 -59.90 -24.53 -24.11
N PHE A 534 -58.86 -24.63 -24.92
CA PHE A 534 -57.60 -23.94 -24.67
C PHE A 534 -57.67 -22.52 -25.24
N PRO A 535 -57.24 -21.48 -24.49
CA PRO A 535 -57.18 -20.12 -25.01
C PRO A 535 -56.37 -20.04 -26.30
N HIS A 536 -56.73 -19.15 -27.21
CA HIS A 536 -55.97 -18.97 -28.44
C HIS A 536 -54.56 -18.47 -28.12
N GLY A 537 -53.58 -18.98 -28.83
CA GLY A 537 -52.19 -18.61 -28.60
C GLY A 537 -51.19 -19.66 -29.01
N VAL A 538 -49.96 -19.45 -28.56
CA VAL A 538 -48.83 -20.33 -28.83
C VAL A 538 -48.66 -21.30 -27.67
N TYR A 539 -48.56 -22.58 -28.01
CA TYR A 539 -48.32 -23.67 -27.10
C TYR A 539 -47.07 -24.44 -27.52
N TYR A 540 -46.45 -25.10 -26.56
CA TYR A 540 -45.24 -25.90 -26.74
C TYR A 540 -45.56 -27.35 -26.38
N LEU A 541 -45.65 -28.19 -27.38
CA LEU A 541 -45.80 -29.63 -27.24
C LEU A 541 -44.43 -30.22 -26.94
N LYS A 542 -44.35 -31.10 -25.94
CA LYS A 542 -43.22 -31.99 -25.71
C LYS A 542 -43.66 -33.44 -25.91
N VAL A 543 -42.87 -34.19 -26.66
CA VAL A 543 -42.98 -35.65 -26.74
C VAL A 543 -41.69 -36.23 -26.19
N ILE A 544 -41.81 -37.00 -25.12
CA ILE A 544 -40.71 -37.48 -24.29
C ILE A 544 -40.64 -38.99 -24.46
N ASP A 545 -39.50 -39.43 -24.97
CA ASP A 545 -39.00 -40.81 -24.97
C ASP A 545 -37.99 -40.92 -23.83
N ASP A 546 -37.82 -42.09 -23.21
CA ASP A 546 -36.97 -42.35 -22.03
C ASP A 546 -35.53 -41.78 -22.15
N LYS A 547 -35.08 -41.49 -23.37
CA LYS A 547 -33.76 -40.96 -23.68
C LYS A 547 -33.76 -39.55 -24.31
N LYS A 548 -34.91 -39.03 -24.76
CA LYS A 548 -34.96 -37.81 -25.60
C LYS A 548 -36.26 -37.02 -25.41
N VAL A 549 -36.14 -35.70 -25.42
CA VAL A 549 -37.29 -34.77 -25.42
C VAL A 549 -37.37 -34.07 -26.76
N TYR A 550 -38.52 -34.18 -27.41
CA TYR A 550 -38.83 -33.52 -28.67
C TYR A 550 -39.83 -32.42 -28.41
N THR A 551 -39.65 -31.24 -29.01
CA THR A 551 -40.54 -30.09 -28.78
C THR A 551 -41.06 -29.52 -30.10
N GLU A 552 -42.37 -29.26 -30.18
CA GLU A 552 -43.01 -28.62 -31.34
C GLU A 552 -43.90 -27.45 -30.90
N ARG A 553 -43.94 -26.38 -31.71
CA ARG A 553 -44.83 -25.24 -31.48
C ARG A 553 -46.21 -25.49 -32.08
N ILE A 554 -47.25 -25.51 -31.25
CA ILE A 554 -48.66 -25.62 -31.68
C ILE A 554 -49.34 -24.26 -31.59
N LEU A 555 -49.93 -23.82 -32.69
CA LEU A 555 -50.75 -22.60 -32.72
C LEU A 555 -52.21 -23.00 -32.54
N ILE A 556 -52.90 -22.46 -31.53
CA ILE A 556 -54.35 -22.65 -31.36
C ILE A 556 -55.05 -21.36 -31.80
N GLY A 557 -55.86 -21.45 -32.84
CA GLY A 557 -56.47 -20.32 -33.54
C GLY A 557 -57.97 -20.51 -33.85
N LYS A 558 -58.61 -19.43 -34.31
CA LYS A 558 -60.05 -19.37 -34.59
C LYS A 558 -60.51 -20.09 -35.83
#